data_AF-A0A8S9P2B5-F1
#
_entry.id   AF-A0A8S9P2B5-F1
#
_cell.length_a   1.000
_cell.length_b   1.000
_cell.length_c   1.000
_cell.angle_alpha   90.00
_cell.angle_beta   90.00
_cell.angle_gamma   90.00
#
_symmetry.space_group_name_H-M   'P 1'
#
loop_
_entity.id
_entity.type
_entity.pdbx_description
1 polymer ?
#
loop_
_entity_poly.entity_id
_entity_poly.type
_entity_poly.pdbx_seq_one_letter_code
_entity_poly.pdbx_strand_id
1 'polypeptide(L)' 'AGVTFVGLEGKEKDQVVVIGEGIDAAGLVLRLRKKVGFADLISVTDVDTS' A
#
# COMPACT_ATOMS: atom_id res chain seq x y z
N ALA A 1 -15.43 4.49 2.06
CA ALA A 1 -14.11 4.30 2.67
C ALA A 1 -13.10 4.04 1.55
N GLY A 2 -11.90 4.62 1.61
CA GLY A 2 -10.90 4.56 0.54
C GLY A 2 -9.53 5.07 1.00
N VAL A 3 -8.63 5.34 0.05
CA VAL A 3 -7.26 5.78 0.34
C VAL A 3 -7.27 7.23 0.79
N THR A 4 -6.63 7.49 1.93
CA THR A 4 -6.44 8.83 2.50
C THR A 4 -5.03 9.35 2.22
N PHE A 5 -4.04 8.47 2.15
CA PHE A 5 -2.65 8.82 1.90
C PHE A 5 -1.93 7.75 1.09
N VAL A 6 -1.00 8.19 0.25
CA VAL A 6 -0.02 7.34 -0.43
C VAL A 6 1.36 7.97 -0.33
N GLY A 7 2.36 7.17 0.02
CA GLY A 7 3.75 7.58 0.16
C GLY A 7 4.69 6.53 -0.41
N LEU A 8 5.93 6.95 -0.71
CA LEU A 8 7.02 6.06 -1.08
C LEU A 8 8.09 6.12 0.00
N GLU A 9 8.42 4.96 0.56
CA GLU A 9 9.41 4.77 1.61
C GLU A 9 10.45 3.72 1.17
N GLY A 10 11.40 3.43 2.05
CA GLY A 10 12.56 2.59 1.75
C GLY A 10 13.73 3.40 1.20
N LYS A 11 14.94 2.85 1.32
CA LYS A 11 16.19 3.51 0.91
C LYS A 11 16.21 3.82 -0.58
N GLU A 12 15.56 2.99 -1.39
CA GLU A 12 15.47 3.15 -2.84
C GLU A 12 14.09 3.68 -3.29
N LYS A 13 13.22 4.07 -2.34
CA LYS A 13 11.82 4.46 -2.58
C LYS A 13 10.99 3.36 -3.25
N ASP A 14 11.32 2.12 -2.92
CA ASP A 14 10.76 0.87 -3.44
C ASP A 14 9.52 0.40 -2.67
N GLN A 15 9.20 1.00 -1.52
CA GLN A 15 8.07 0.60 -0.69
C GLN A 15 6.91 1.59 -0.82
N VAL A 16 5.76 1.10 -1.28
CA VAL A 16 4.53 1.91 -1.37
C VAL A 16 3.76 1.78 -0.06
N VAL A 17 3.56 2.90 0.62
CA VAL A 17 2.78 2.97 1.85
C VAL A 17 1.44 3.61 1.56
N VAL A 18 0.36 2.97 2.02
CA VAL A 18 -1.01 3.40 1.77
C VAL A 18 -1.76 3.40 3.09
N ILE A 19 -2.38 4.54 3.42
CA ILE A 19 -3.24 4.68 4.61
C ILE A 19 -4.64 5.00 4.12
N GLY A 20 -5.63 4.29 4.65
CA GLY A 20 -7.03 4.47 4.27
C GLY A 20 -7.92 3.45 4.97
N GLU A 21 -9.22 3.64 4.86
CA GLU A 21 -10.21 2.76 5.46
C GLU A 21 -10.91 1.92 4.38
N GLY A 22 -11.22 0.65 4.66
CA GLY A 22 -11.88 -0.24 3.70
C GLY A 22 -11.02 -0.59 2.48
N ILE A 23 -9.70 -0.59 2.65
CA ILE A 23 -8.75 -0.94 1.58
C ILE A 23 -8.61 -2.46 1.47
N ASP A 24 -8.89 -2.98 0.28
CA ASP A 24 -8.54 -4.35 -0.09
C ASP A 24 -7.06 -4.41 -0.50
N ALA A 25 -6.18 -4.71 0.46
CA ALA A 25 -4.73 -4.72 0.24
C ALA A 25 -4.30 -5.74 -0.82
N ALA A 26 -4.94 -6.92 -0.84
CA ALA A 26 -4.63 -7.97 -1.82
C ALA A 26 -4.97 -7.55 -3.25
N GLY A 27 -6.16 -6.97 -3.47
CA GLY A 27 -6.55 -6.46 -4.79
C GLY A 27 -5.76 -5.24 -5.22
N LEU A 28 -5.31 -4.39 -4.28
CA LEU A 28 -4.40 -3.30 -4.58
C LEU A 28 -3.05 -3.82 -5.11
N VAL A 29 -2.43 -4.77 -4.41
CA VAL A 29 -1.17 -5.41 -4.85
C VAL A 29 -1.34 -6.10 -6.20
N LEU A 30 -2.45 -6.80 -6.43
CA LEU A 30 -2.75 -7.40 -7.72
C LEU A 30 -2.81 -6.37 -8.85
N ARG A 31 -3.38 -5.19 -8.60
CA ARG A 31 -3.47 -4.10 -9.58
C ARG A 31 -2.09 -3.49 -9.85
N LEU A 32 -1.26 -3.33 -8.82
CA LEU A 32 0.12 -2.86 -8.96
C LEU A 32 0.95 -3.84 -9.81
N ARG A 33 0.86 -5.14 -9.53
CA ARG A 33 1.48 -6.22 -10.33
C ARG A 33 1.11 -6.15 -11.81
N LYS A 34 -0.13 -5.80 -12.11
CA LYS A 34 -0.64 -5.72 -13.49
C LYS A 34 -0.26 -4.43 -14.22
N LYS A 35 -0.14 -3.30 -13.51
CA LYS A 35 -0.08 -1.96 -14.14
C LYS A 35 1.22 -1.20 -13.91
N VAL A 36 1.95 -1.51 -12.85
CA VAL A 36 3.15 -0.76 -12.43
C VAL A 36 4.37 -1.65 -12.60
N GLY A 37 4.32 -2.87 -12.08
CA GLY A 37 5.45 -3.80 -12.09
C GLY A 37 5.35 -4.77 -10.93
N PHE A 38 6.40 -5.54 -10.71
CA PHE A 38 6.45 -6.46 -9.56
C PHE A 38 6.21 -5.69 -8.25
N ALA A 39 5.31 -6.19 -7.43
CA ALA A 39 4.95 -5.62 -6.14
C ALA A 39 4.61 -6.76 -5.19
N ASP A 40 4.97 -6.67 -3.91
CA ASP A 40 4.63 -7.68 -2.91
C ASP A 40 3.95 -7.03 -1.71
N LEU A 41 3.10 -7.80 -1.02
CA LEU A 41 2.41 -7.33 0.17
C LEU A 41 3.36 -7.51 1.36
N ILE A 42 4.02 -6.44 1.79
CA ILE A 42 5.03 -6.52 2.85
C ILE A 42 4.38 -6.59 4.24
N SER A 43 3.44 -5.69 4.53
CA SER A 43 2.75 -5.64 5.82
C SER A 43 1.39 -4.97 5.68
N VAL A 44 0.44 -5.36 6.53
CA VAL A 44 -0.87 -4.72 6.69
C VAL A 44 -1.12 -4.58 8.18
N THR A 45 -1.32 -3.35 8.62
CA THR A 45 -1.62 -3.02 10.01
C THR A 45 -2.71 -1.96 10.06
N ASP A 46 -3.44 -1.91 11.17
CA ASP A 46 -4.23 -0.73 11.50
C ASP A 46 -3.32 0.47 11.70
N VAL A 47 -3.86 1.67 11.45
CA VAL A 47 -3.16 2.91 11.72
C VAL A 47 -3.27 3.18 13.22
N ASP A 48 -2.14 3.23 13.93
CA ASP A 48 -2.14 3.61 15.34
C ASP A 48 -2.33 5.13 15.44
N THR A 49 -3.48 5.56 15.95
CA THR A 49 -3.83 6.97 16.17
C THR A 49 -3.52 7.46 17.59
N SER A 50 -2.72 6.75 18.38
CA SER A 50 -2.49 7.06 19.81
C SER A 50 -1.49 8.18 20.05
#